data_AF-A0AAE9KGA0-F1
#
_entry.id   AF-A0AAE9KGA0-F1
#
_cell.length_a   1.000
_cell.length_b   1.000
_cell.length_c   1.000
_cell.angle_alpha   90.00
_cell.angle_beta   90.00
_cell.angle_gamma   90.00
#
_symmetry.space_group_name_H-M   'P 1'
#
loop_
_entity.id
_entity.type
_entity.pdbx_description
1 polymer ?
#
loop_
_entity_poly.entity_id
_entity_poly.type
_entity_poly.pdbx_seq_one_letter_code
_entity_poly.pdbx_strand_id
1 'polypeptide(L)'
;MNKPTQSPNRVNKRYQGGIPALLANIELLHADAVGDLSAEELGALSEQAEGALLNIAAVMDTISRLAEANAHAEAAYQVALSDVSACVNAVNAELGAAVAELSAIRSILDVEYAYQAGYSKGYDTATAESSERRPKP
;
A
#
# COMPACT_ATOMS: atom_id res chain seq x y z
N MET A 1 7.94 -2.66 -36.80
CA MET A 1 7.90 -3.21 -35.43
C MET A 1 7.26 -2.13 -34.57
N ASN A 2 5.94 -2.24 -34.35
CA ASN A 2 5.20 -1.24 -33.59
C ASN A 2 5.64 -1.31 -32.13
N LYS A 3 6.04 -0.17 -31.55
CA LYS A 3 6.22 -0.06 -30.10
C LYS A 3 4.90 -0.53 -29.45
N PRO A 4 4.93 -1.39 -28.41
CA PRO A 4 3.74 -1.59 -27.61
C PRO A 4 3.36 -0.22 -27.04
N THR A 5 2.21 0.30 -27.47
CA THR A 5 1.57 1.43 -26.81
C THR A 5 1.40 1.05 -25.35
N GLN A 6 2.10 1.74 -24.44
CA GLN A 6 1.86 1.63 -23.00
C GLN A 6 0.35 1.72 -22.78
N SER A 7 -0.23 0.67 -22.21
CA SER A 7 -1.60 0.73 -21.72
C SER A 7 -1.72 1.97 -20.82
N PRO A 8 -2.79 2.77 -20.93
CA PRO A 8 -2.98 3.90 -20.04
C PRO A 8 -2.95 3.41 -18.59
N ASN A 9 -2.17 4.10 -17.74
CA ASN A 9 -2.03 3.78 -16.32
C ASN A 9 -3.42 3.56 -15.71
N ARG A 10 -3.66 2.34 -15.21
CA ARG A 10 -4.96 1.88 -14.72
C ARG A 10 -5.23 2.32 -13.28
N VAL A 11 -4.19 2.76 -12.56
CA VAL A 11 -4.31 3.22 -11.18
C VAL A 11 -5.11 4.51 -11.16
N ASN A 12 -6.20 4.49 -10.41
CA ASN A 12 -6.98 5.67 -10.08
C ASN A 12 -6.19 6.56 -9.12
N LYS A 13 -5.72 7.69 -9.63
CA LYS A 13 -4.94 8.71 -8.90
C LYS A 13 -5.80 9.87 -8.36
N ARG A 14 -7.14 9.74 -8.37
CA ARG A 14 -8.05 10.80 -7.90
C ARG A 14 -7.88 11.11 -6.41
N TYR A 15 -7.46 10.14 -5.61
CA TYR A 15 -7.19 10.30 -4.19
C TYR A 15 -5.68 10.30 -3.95
N GLN A 16 -5.19 11.26 -3.18
CA GLN A 16 -3.80 11.29 -2.73
C GLN A 16 -3.63 10.32 -1.54
N GLY A 17 -3.30 9.06 -1.84
CA GLY A 17 -2.94 8.04 -0.85
C GLY A 17 -4.04 7.65 0.15
N GLY A 18 -3.69 6.76 1.08
CA GLY A 18 -4.61 6.37 2.16
C GLY A 18 -5.61 5.28 1.78
N ILE A 19 -6.48 4.94 2.75
CA ILE A 19 -7.55 3.95 2.59
C ILE A 19 -8.47 4.27 1.38
N PRO A 20 -8.92 5.53 1.15
CA PRO A 20 -9.78 5.83 0.00
C PRO A 20 -9.11 5.56 -1.35
N ALA A 21 -7.80 5.80 -1.45
CA ALA A 21 -7.05 5.55 -2.69
C ALA A 21 -6.91 4.04 -2.96
N LEU A 22 -6.66 3.24 -1.93
CA LEU A 22 -6.65 1.77 -2.07
C LEU A 22 -8.01 1.22 -2.45
N LEU A 23 -9.09 1.67 -1.81
CA LEU A 23 -10.45 1.22 -2.12
C LEU A 23 -10.83 1.55 -3.57
N ALA A 24 -10.38 2.70 -4.08
CA ALA A 24 -10.58 3.09 -5.47
C ALA A 24 -9.80 2.20 -6.48
N ASN A 25 -8.86 1.39 -6.01
CA ASN A 25 -8.00 0.51 -6.80
C ASN A 25 -8.09 -0.97 -6.35
N ILE A 26 -9.11 -1.35 -5.59
CA ILE A 26 -9.18 -2.66 -4.92
C ILE A 26 -9.10 -3.85 -5.89
N GLU A 27 -9.68 -3.71 -7.09
CA GLU A 27 -9.64 -4.73 -8.13
C GLU A 27 -8.23 -5.01 -8.65
N LEU A 28 -7.32 -4.02 -8.57
CA LEU A 28 -5.92 -4.15 -8.98
C LEU A 28 -5.06 -4.79 -7.88
N LEU A 29 -5.56 -4.87 -6.65
CA LEU A 29 -4.85 -5.45 -5.50
C LEU A 29 -5.07 -6.97 -5.37
N HIS A 30 -5.93 -7.56 -6.19
CA HIS A 30 -6.08 -9.02 -6.25
C HIS A 30 -4.85 -9.66 -6.89
N ALA A 31 -4.36 -10.76 -6.31
CA ALA A 31 -3.13 -11.44 -6.72
C ALA A 31 -3.03 -11.71 -8.24
N ASP A 32 -4.14 -12.10 -8.86
CA ASP A 32 -4.21 -12.38 -10.31
C ASP A 32 -4.02 -11.12 -11.18
N ALA A 33 -4.33 -9.93 -10.66
CA ALA A 33 -4.21 -8.67 -11.38
C ALA A 33 -2.85 -7.99 -11.18
N VAL A 34 -2.16 -8.25 -10.05
CA VAL A 34 -0.91 -7.56 -9.69
C VAL A 34 0.22 -7.92 -10.65
N GLY A 35 0.32 -9.18 -11.10
CA GLY A 35 1.39 -9.62 -12.01
C GLY A 35 1.38 -8.94 -13.38
N ASP A 36 0.22 -8.43 -13.81
CA ASP A 36 0.04 -7.74 -15.09
C ASP A 36 0.25 -6.21 -15.01
N LEU A 37 0.55 -5.69 -13.82
CA LEU A 37 0.76 -4.25 -13.61
C LEU A 37 2.16 -3.82 -14.05
N SER A 38 2.28 -2.62 -14.57
CA SER A 38 3.58 -2.00 -14.82
C SER A 38 4.26 -1.55 -13.54
N ALA A 39 5.58 -1.37 -13.58
CA ALA A 39 6.36 -0.84 -12.45
C ALA A 39 5.83 0.51 -11.92
N GLU A 40 5.34 1.40 -12.80
CA GLU A 40 4.73 2.68 -12.37
C GLU A 40 3.43 2.44 -11.58
N GLU A 41 2.61 1.49 -12.01
CA GLU A 41 1.35 1.14 -11.35
C GLU A 41 1.62 0.46 -10.01
N LEU A 42 2.57 -0.48 -9.95
CA LEU A 42 3.01 -1.12 -8.71
C LEU A 42 3.54 -0.09 -7.70
N GLY A 43 4.38 0.85 -8.16
CA GLY A 43 4.88 1.94 -7.31
C GLY A 43 3.74 2.80 -6.76
N ALA A 44 2.80 3.21 -7.60
CA ALA A 44 1.65 4.01 -7.18
C ALA A 44 0.74 3.28 -6.16
N LEU A 45 0.49 1.98 -6.35
CA LEU A 45 -0.27 1.18 -5.39
C LEU A 45 0.48 1.00 -4.07
N SER A 46 1.81 0.85 -4.11
CA SER A 46 2.65 0.75 -2.90
C SER A 46 2.61 2.04 -2.09
N GLU A 47 2.71 3.21 -2.74
CA GLU A 47 2.53 4.51 -2.08
C GLU A 47 1.14 4.67 -1.44
N GLN A 48 0.09 4.19 -2.11
CA GLN A 48 -1.27 4.20 -1.56
C GLN A 48 -1.40 3.28 -0.33
N ALA A 49 -0.79 2.09 -0.39
CA ALA A 49 -0.76 1.13 0.71
C ALA A 49 -0.04 1.71 1.94
N GLU A 50 1.10 2.36 1.74
CA GLU A 50 1.82 3.06 2.79
C GLU A 50 1.01 4.21 3.39
N GLY A 51 0.38 5.03 2.56
CA GLY A 51 -0.52 6.09 3.03
C GLY A 51 -1.68 5.54 3.87
N ALA A 52 -2.22 4.37 3.53
CA ALA A 52 -3.28 3.73 4.30
C ALA A 52 -2.81 3.27 5.69
N LEU A 53 -1.61 2.68 5.76
CA LEU A 53 -0.98 2.30 7.03
C LEU A 53 -0.74 3.53 7.92
N LEU A 54 -0.26 4.64 7.35
CA LEU A 54 -0.07 5.90 8.08
C LEU A 54 -1.40 6.46 8.61
N ASN A 55 -2.48 6.39 7.81
CA ASN A 55 -3.80 6.83 8.25
C ASN A 55 -4.31 5.98 9.42
N ILE A 56 -4.12 4.66 9.38
CA ILE A 56 -4.50 3.78 10.49
C ILE A 56 -3.70 4.13 11.76
N ALA A 57 -2.39 4.32 11.62
CA ALA A 57 -1.54 4.72 12.75
C ALA A 57 -2.01 6.05 13.37
N ALA A 58 -2.37 7.04 12.56
CA ALA A 58 -2.88 8.32 13.03
C ALA A 58 -4.23 8.20 13.77
N VAL A 59 -5.11 7.29 13.31
CA VAL A 59 -6.39 6.99 13.99
C VAL A 59 -6.13 6.34 15.36
N MET A 60 -5.28 5.32 15.43
CA MET A 60 -4.94 4.63 16.68
C MET A 60 -4.31 5.57 17.71
N ASP A 61 -3.41 6.45 17.25
CA ASP A 61 -2.76 7.47 18.08
C ASP A 61 -3.77 8.52 18.59
N THR A 62 -4.72 8.94 17.74
CA THR A 62 -5.81 9.83 18.15
C THR A 62 -6.73 9.21 19.19
N ILE A 63 -7.06 7.92 19.04
CA ILE A 63 -7.88 7.19 20.02
C ILE A 63 -7.16 7.08 21.36
N SER A 64 -5.85 6.81 21.34
CA SER A 64 -5.02 6.77 22.54
C SER A 64 -5.03 8.12 23.28
N ARG A 65 -4.87 9.23 22.55
CA ARG A 65 -5.00 10.59 23.11
C ARG A 65 -6.39 10.88 23.67
N LEU A 66 -7.45 10.42 23.02
CA LEU A 66 -8.82 10.60 23.52
C LEU A 66 -9.07 9.81 24.81
N ALA A 67 -8.54 8.58 24.90
CA ALA A 67 -8.60 7.78 26.13
C ALA A 67 -7.84 8.46 27.28
N GLU A 68 -6.65 9.02 27.00
CA GLU A 68 -5.89 9.81 27.96
C GLU A 68 -6.63 11.08 28.38
N ALA A 69 -7.20 11.82 27.43
CA ALA A 69 -8.00 13.00 27.72
C ALA A 69 -9.22 12.66 28.60
N ASN A 70 -9.87 11.52 28.37
CA ASN A 70 -10.97 11.04 29.21
C ASN A 70 -10.50 10.77 30.65
N ALA A 71 -9.31 10.20 30.84
CA ALA A 71 -8.76 9.94 32.18
C ALA A 71 -8.49 11.22 32.98
N HIS A 72 -8.28 12.35 32.31
CA HIS A 72 -7.99 13.65 32.91
C HIS A 72 -9.18 14.62 32.89
N ALA A 73 -10.31 14.22 32.29
CA ALA A 73 -11.51 15.06 32.23
C ALA A 73 -12.13 15.22 33.62
N GLU A 74 -12.89 16.30 33.82
CA GLU A 74 -13.71 16.46 35.02
C GLU A 74 -14.75 15.35 35.12
N ALA A 75 -15.08 14.91 36.33
CA ALA A 75 -15.97 13.76 36.57
C ALA A 75 -17.35 13.87 35.88
N ALA A 76 -17.86 15.09 35.66
CA ALA A 76 -19.12 15.32 34.95
C ALA A 76 -19.06 14.97 33.45
N TYR A 77 -17.87 14.91 32.86
CA TYR A 77 -17.63 14.61 31.45
C TYR A 77 -16.85 13.31 31.23
N GLN A 78 -16.44 12.63 32.30
CA GLN A 78 -15.75 11.34 32.20
C GLN A 78 -16.69 10.26 31.69
N VAL A 79 -16.31 9.64 30.59
CA VAL A 79 -16.88 8.36 30.14
C VAL A 79 -16.33 7.25 31.04
N ALA A 80 -17.17 6.28 31.37
CA ALA A 80 -16.77 5.15 32.19
C ALA A 80 -15.56 4.41 31.58
N LEU A 81 -14.58 4.08 32.42
CA LEU A 81 -13.34 3.42 31.98
C LEU A 81 -13.60 2.10 31.26
N SER A 82 -14.65 1.36 31.66
CA SER A 82 -15.09 0.13 31.00
C SER A 82 -15.47 0.35 29.54
N ASP A 83 -16.17 1.44 29.26
CA ASP A 83 -16.69 1.75 27.93
C ASP A 83 -15.56 2.26 27.02
N VAL A 84 -14.68 3.09 27.58
CA VAL A 84 -13.45 3.51 26.88
C VAL A 84 -12.58 2.31 26.55
N SER A 85 -12.36 1.40 27.51
CA SER A 85 -11.54 0.20 27.30
C SER A 85 -12.17 -0.73 26.26
N ALA A 86 -13.49 -0.92 26.30
CA ALA A 86 -14.20 -1.72 25.30
C ALA A 86 -14.07 -1.11 23.90
N CYS A 87 -14.21 0.21 23.78
CA CYS A 87 -14.03 0.93 22.52
C CYS A 87 -12.60 0.79 21.99
N VAL A 88 -11.58 1.04 22.81
CA VAL A 88 -10.16 0.91 22.43
C VAL A 88 -9.84 -0.51 21.98
N ASN A 89 -10.31 -1.53 22.70
CA ASN A 89 -10.09 -2.92 22.34
C ASN A 89 -10.75 -3.30 21.02
N ALA A 90 -11.99 -2.87 20.79
CA ALA A 90 -12.69 -3.11 19.53
C ALA A 90 -11.96 -2.45 18.35
N VAL A 91 -11.54 -1.19 18.51
CA VAL A 91 -10.83 -0.48 17.45
C VAL A 91 -9.45 -1.09 17.19
N ASN A 92 -8.71 -1.46 18.23
CA ASN A 92 -7.40 -2.12 18.06
C ASN A 92 -7.52 -3.47 17.35
N ALA A 93 -8.59 -4.23 17.61
CA ALA A 93 -8.83 -5.50 16.92
C ALA A 93 -9.09 -5.30 15.42
N GLU A 94 -10.01 -4.39 15.07
CA GLU A 94 -10.37 -4.10 13.68
C GLU A 94 -9.21 -3.46 12.90
N LEU A 95 -8.58 -2.42 13.46
CA LEU A 95 -7.46 -1.74 12.80
C LEU A 95 -6.20 -2.59 12.77
N GLY A 96 -5.97 -3.44 13.78
CA GLY A 96 -4.87 -4.40 13.78
C GLY A 96 -4.99 -5.42 12.65
N ALA A 97 -6.20 -5.96 12.41
CA ALA A 97 -6.46 -6.82 11.27
C ALA A 97 -6.22 -6.09 9.93
N ALA A 98 -6.71 -4.86 9.80
CA ALA A 98 -6.49 -4.05 8.61
C ALA A 98 -5.00 -3.77 8.35
N VAL A 99 -4.19 -3.52 9.38
CA VAL A 99 -2.73 -3.35 9.24
C VAL A 99 -2.06 -4.62 8.73
N ALA A 100 -2.49 -5.79 9.21
CA ALA A 100 -1.94 -7.07 8.77
C ALA A 100 -2.25 -7.33 7.29
N GLU A 101 -3.49 -7.08 6.85
CA GLU A 101 -3.89 -7.21 5.45
C GLU A 101 -3.13 -6.23 4.55
N LEU A 102 -3.04 -4.95 4.94
CA LEU A 102 -2.30 -3.95 4.18
C LEU A 102 -0.81 -4.26 4.08
N SER A 103 -0.22 -4.82 5.14
CA SER A 103 1.17 -5.26 5.13
C SER A 103 1.40 -6.44 4.18
N ALA A 104 0.43 -7.37 4.10
CA ALA A 104 0.48 -8.47 3.14
C ALA A 104 0.37 -7.96 1.69
N ILE A 105 -0.56 -7.03 1.42
CA ILE A 105 -0.69 -6.37 0.12
C ILE A 105 0.62 -5.68 -0.27
N ARG A 106 1.21 -4.90 0.64
CA ARG A 106 2.48 -4.21 0.39
C ARG A 106 3.61 -5.20 0.08
N SER A 107 3.68 -6.31 0.82
CA SER A 107 4.68 -7.35 0.56
C SER A 107 4.54 -7.96 -0.83
N ILE A 108 3.31 -8.17 -1.33
CA ILE A 108 3.07 -8.67 -2.69
C ILE A 108 3.54 -7.63 -3.71
N LEU A 109 3.16 -6.36 -3.53
CA LEU A 109 3.56 -5.27 -4.42
C LEU A 109 5.10 -5.10 -4.49
N ASP A 110 5.78 -5.17 -3.34
CA ASP A 110 7.24 -5.03 -3.26
C ASP A 110 7.96 -6.19 -3.96
N VAL A 111 7.46 -7.43 -3.80
CA VAL A 111 8.02 -8.62 -4.47
C VAL A 111 7.85 -8.50 -5.99
N GLU A 112 6.66 -8.15 -6.46
CA GLU A 112 6.40 -8.00 -7.89
C GLU A 112 7.22 -6.85 -8.51
N TYR A 113 7.34 -5.73 -7.79
CA TYR A 113 8.16 -4.60 -8.23
C TYR A 113 9.65 -5.00 -8.33
N ALA A 114 10.18 -5.72 -7.32
CA ALA A 114 11.55 -6.20 -7.33
C ALA A 114 11.79 -7.25 -8.43
N TYR A 115 10.83 -8.14 -8.66
CA TYR A 115 10.88 -9.15 -9.72
C TYR A 115 10.97 -8.49 -11.11
N GLN A 116 10.10 -7.51 -11.38
CA GLN A 116 10.13 -6.77 -12.64
C GLN A 116 11.43 -5.98 -12.84
N ALA A 117 11.92 -5.32 -11.79
CA ALA A 117 13.20 -4.61 -11.84
C ALA A 117 14.37 -5.56 -12.14
N GLY A 118 14.38 -6.75 -11.52
CA GLY A 118 15.36 -7.80 -11.79
C GLY A 118 15.29 -8.33 -13.22
N TYR A 119 14.08 -8.59 -13.73
CA TYR A 119 13.86 -9.04 -15.10
C TYR A 119 14.32 -8.00 -16.14
N SER A 120 13.97 -6.73 -15.96
CA SER A 120 14.39 -5.66 -16.86
C SER A 120 15.91 -5.54 -16.91
N LYS A 121 16.57 -5.56 -15.75
CA LYS A 121 18.04 -5.47 -15.67
C LYS A 121 18.72 -6.68 -16.34
N GLY A 122 18.19 -7.89 -16.14
CA GLY A 122 18.69 -9.11 -16.78
C GLY A 122 18.53 -9.06 -18.30
N TYR A 123 17.37 -8.60 -18.78
CA TYR A 123 17.11 -8.39 -20.20
C TYR A 123 18.07 -7.37 -20.81
N ASP A 124 18.23 -6.19 -20.20
CA ASP A 124 19.13 -5.14 -20.70
C ASP A 124 20.59 -5.62 -20.75
N THR A 125 21.03 -6.36 -19.72
CA THR A 125 22.38 -6.95 -19.66
C THR A 125 22.58 -7.98 -20.77
N ALA A 126 21.63 -8.91 -20.95
CA ALA A 126 21.70 -9.90 -22.02
C ALA A 126 21.66 -9.25 -23.42
N THR A 127 20.89 -8.17 -23.56
CA THR A 127 20.80 -7.42 -24.82
C THR A 127 22.11 -6.70 -25.13
N ALA A 128 22.72 -6.05 -24.13
CA ALA A 128 24.02 -5.41 -24.24
C ALA A 128 25.11 -6.42 -24.61
N GLU A 129 25.20 -7.55 -23.91
CA GLU A 129 26.15 -8.63 -24.22
C GLU A 129 25.94 -9.21 -25.62
N SER A 130 24.68 -9.38 -26.06
CA SER A 130 24.38 -9.86 -27.41
C SER A 130 24.77 -8.86 -28.51
N SER A 131 24.76 -7.56 -28.20
CA SER A 131 25.11 -6.48 -29.13
C SER A 131 26.63 -6.33 -29.27
N GLU A 132 27.40 -6.54 -28.20
CA GLU A 132 28.87 -6.57 -28.23
C GLU A 132 29.42 -7.79 -28.97
N ARG A 133 28.71 -8.92 -28.95
CA ARG A 133 29.11 -10.16 -29.64
C ARG A 133 28.80 -10.20 -31.14
N ARG A 134 28.14 -9.18 -31.71
CA ARG A 134 27.93 -9.11 -33.17
C ARG A 134 29.24 -8.65 -33.84
N PRO A 135 29.79 -9.43 -34.78
CA PRO A 135 30.94 -8.96 -35.56
C PRO A 135 30.52 -7.72 -36.36
N LYS A 136 31.34 -6.66 -36.30
CA LYS A 136 31.20 -5.51 -37.19
C LYS A 136 31.40 -5.99 -38.64
N PRO A 137 30.63 -5.44 -39.60
CA PRO A 137 30.78 -5.79 -41.01
C PRO A 137 32.19 -5.52 -41.53
#